data_AF-A0A6J6MZZ9-F1
#
_entry.id   AF-A0A6J6MZZ9-F1
#
_cell.length_a   1.000
_cell.length_b   1.000
_cell.length_c   1.000
_cell.angle_alpha   90.00
_cell.angle_beta   90.00
_cell.angle_gamma   90.00
#
_symmetry.space_group_name_H-M   'P 1'
#
loop_
_entity.id
_entity.type
_entity.pdbx_description
1 polymer ?
#
loop_
_entity_poly.entity_id
_entity_poly.type
_entity_poly.pdbx_seq_one_letter_code
_entity_poly.pdbx_strand_id
1 'polypeptide(L)'
;MARLASYLRASSDDVSLALRLYEWNTQISAAFFELLSDVEVVVRNSFHEQLTVWHHGGNSGGHWYDNEHGFLQPRATAAIHEARIRIANKGKTETSDQIVAELGFGFWRFL
;
A
#
# COMPACT_ATOMS: atom_id res chain seq x y z
N MET A 1 8.55 -28.68 1.04
CA MET A 1 8.48 -27.21 0.88
C MET A 1 7.89 -26.86 -0.48
N ALA A 2 6.65 -26.37 -0.54
CA ALA A 2 5.95 -26.14 -1.82
C ALA A 2 6.63 -25.08 -2.72
N ARG A 3 7.30 -24.08 -2.14
CA ARG A 3 8.03 -23.05 -2.92
C ARG A 3 9.29 -23.57 -3.60
N LEU A 4 10.11 -24.37 -2.92
CA LEU A 4 11.36 -24.88 -3.52
C LEU A 4 11.12 -25.91 -4.63
N ALA A 5 9.97 -26.62 -4.59
CA ALA A 5 9.62 -27.66 -5.55
C ALA A 5 9.48 -27.18 -7.00
N SER A 6 9.13 -25.91 -7.25
CA SER A 6 9.17 -25.33 -8.61
C SER A 6 10.59 -25.10 -9.09
N TYR A 7 11.49 -24.67 -8.21
CA TYR A 7 12.90 -24.42 -8.53
C TYR A 7 13.68 -25.74 -8.72
N LEU A 8 13.39 -26.77 -7.94
CA LEU A 8 13.96 -28.12 -8.12
C LEU A 8 13.59 -28.72 -9.47
N ARG A 9 12.31 -28.67 -9.86
CA ARG A 9 11.87 -29.11 -11.18
C ARG A 9 12.53 -28.32 -12.31
N ALA A 10 12.71 -27.01 -12.14
CA ALA A 10 13.41 -26.17 -13.12
C ALA A 10 14.94 -26.42 -13.16
N SER A 11 15.48 -27.11 -12.14
CA SER A 11 16.91 -27.37 -11.98
C SER A 11 17.27 -28.86 -12.16
N SER A 12 16.37 -29.67 -12.72
CA SER A 12 16.57 -31.12 -12.89
C SER A 12 16.95 -31.83 -11.58
N ASP A 13 16.30 -31.45 -10.48
CA ASP A 13 16.54 -31.93 -9.11
C ASP A 13 17.95 -31.64 -8.54
N ASP A 14 18.75 -30.79 -9.20
CA ASP A 14 19.96 -30.21 -8.63
C ASP A 14 19.60 -29.19 -7.54
N VAL A 15 19.85 -29.58 -6.29
CA VAL A 15 19.55 -28.78 -5.10
C VAL A 15 20.35 -27.47 -5.08
N SER A 16 21.62 -27.49 -5.46
CA SER A 16 22.49 -26.31 -5.45
C SER A 16 22.07 -25.30 -6.52
N LEU A 17 21.68 -25.77 -7.70
CA LEU A 17 21.12 -24.90 -8.75
C LEU A 17 19.75 -24.34 -8.34
N ALA A 18 18.88 -25.16 -7.75
CA ALA A 18 17.56 -24.72 -7.29
C ALA A 18 17.64 -23.61 -6.22
N LEU A 19 18.59 -23.73 -5.28
CA LEU A 19 18.83 -22.71 -4.27
C LEU A 19 19.34 -21.40 -4.87
N ARG A 20 20.29 -21.46 -5.83
CA ARG A 20 20.76 -20.26 -6.54
C ARG A 20 19.64 -19.57 -7.31
N LEU A 21 18.77 -20.32 -7.98
CA LEU A 21 17.64 -19.76 -8.71
C LEU A 21 16.61 -19.10 -7.76
N TYR A 22 16.36 -19.73 -6.61
CA TYR A 22 15.50 -19.15 -5.57
C TYR A 22 16.08 -17.86 -5.01
N GLU A 23 17.38 -17.83 -4.73
CA GLU A 23 18.09 -16.63 -4.27
C GLU A 23 17.99 -15.51 -5.31
N TRP A 24 18.24 -15.82 -6.57
CA TRP A 24 18.15 -14.84 -7.65
C TRP A 24 16.73 -14.27 -7.82
N ASN A 25 15.71 -15.13 -7.75
CA ASN A 25 14.31 -14.67 -7.75
C ASN A 25 14.00 -13.75 -6.56
N THR A 26 14.56 -14.05 -5.39
CA THR A 26 14.39 -13.23 -4.19
C THR A 26 15.07 -11.87 -4.34
N GLN A 27 16.29 -11.82 -4.89
CA GLN A 27 17.00 -10.58 -5.17
C GLN A 27 16.25 -9.69 -6.17
N ILE A 28 15.74 -10.27 -7.27
CA ILE A 28 14.93 -9.54 -8.25
C ILE A 28 13.66 -9.01 -7.60
N SER A 29 12.96 -9.84 -6.83
CA SER A 29 11.74 -9.43 -6.12
C SER A 29 12.02 -8.28 -5.17
N ALA A 30 13.13 -8.32 -4.44
CA ALA A 30 13.55 -7.25 -3.53
C ALA A 30 13.82 -5.93 -4.27
N ALA A 31 14.47 -5.97 -5.43
CA ALA A 31 14.69 -4.78 -6.26
C ALA A 31 13.36 -4.15 -6.75
N PHE A 32 12.35 -4.98 -7.06
CA PHE A 32 11.02 -4.46 -7.39
C PHE A 32 10.30 -3.80 -6.22
N PHE A 33 10.54 -4.24 -4.98
CA PHE A 33 9.92 -3.62 -3.80
C PHE A 33 10.42 -2.20 -3.56
N GLU A 34 11.69 -1.91 -3.88
CA GLU A 34 12.24 -0.55 -3.82
C GLU A 34 11.48 0.38 -4.77
N LEU A 35 11.39 0.01 -6.06
CA LEU A 35 10.64 0.77 -7.06
C LEU A 35 9.15 0.92 -6.69
N LEU A 36 8.54 -0.13 -6.16
CA LEU A 36 7.15 -0.09 -5.71
C LEU A 36 6.95 0.90 -4.56
N SER A 37 7.90 0.98 -3.63
CA SER A 37 7.84 1.93 -2.52
C SER A 37 7.84 3.38 -3.01
N ASP A 38 8.65 3.70 -4.02
CA ASP A 38 8.70 5.05 -4.59
C ASP A 38 7.39 5.39 -5.31
N VAL A 39 6.88 4.45 -6.12
CA VAL A 39 5.59 4.61 -6.81
C VAL A 39 4.47 4.82 -5.81
N GLU A 40 4.44 4.06 -4.70
CA GLU A 40 3.44 4.21 -3.65
C GLU A 40 3.43 5.60 -3.03
N VAL A 41 4.61 6.17 -2.76
CA VAL A 41 4.73 7.54 -2.21
C VAL A 41 4.22 8.58 -3.20
N VAL A 42 4.57 8.46 -4.48
CA VAL A 42 4.12 9.40 -5.51
C VAL A 42 2.61 9.32 -5.71
N VAL A 43 2.06 8.11 -5.83
CA VAL A 43 0.64 7.87 -6.05
C VAL A 43 -0.18 8.38 -4.87
N ARG A 44 0.16 8.01 -3.64
CA ARG A 44 -0.60 8.42 -2.45
C ARG A 44 -0.62 9.95 -2.29
N ASN A 45 0.52 10.61 -2.54
CA ASN A 45 0.63 12.05 -2.38
C ASN A 45 -0.18 12.78 -3.46
N SER A 46 -0.10 12.31 -4.71
CA SER A 46 -0.86 12.87 -5.83
C SER A 46 -2.37 12.75 -5.61
N PHE A 47 -2.86 11.55 -5.24
CA PHE A 47 -4.28 11.38 -4.91
C PHE A 47 -4.69 12.23 -3.72
N HIS A 48 -3.87 12.28 -2.67
CA HIS A 48 -4.18 13.09 -1.50
C HIS A 48 -4.36 14.57 -1.86
N GLU A 49 -3.46 15.14 -2.67
CA GLU A 49 -3.55 16.51 -3.14
C GLU A 49 -4.82 16.74 -3.96
N GLN A 50 -5.07 15.92 -4.99
CA GLN A 50 -6.21 16.08 -5.89
C GLN A 50 -7.56 15.91 -5.18
N LEU A 51 -7.67 14.93 -4.26
CA LEU A 51 -8.89 14.71 -3.49
C LEU A 51 -9.13 15.83 -2.48
N THR A 52 -8.08 16.41 -1.91
CA THR A 52 -8.18 17.57 -1.02
C THR A 52 -8.71 18.79 -1.78
N VAL A 53 -8.19 19.05 -2.97
CA VAL A 53 -8.68 20.14 -3.85
C VAL A 53 -10.14 19.90 -4.23
N TRP A 54 -10.48 18.69 -4.69
CA TRP A 54 -11.84 18.34 -5.07
C TRP A 54 -12.83 18.51 -3.92
N HIS A 55 -12.48 18.04 -2.73
CA HIS A 55 -13.30 18.14 -1.53
C HIS A 55 -13.57 19.59 -1.12
N HIS A 56 -12.52 20.44 -1.07
CA HIS A 56 -12.70 21.85 -0.72
C HIS A 56 -13.38 22.67 -1.81
N GLY A 57 -13.28 22.27 -3.08
CA GLY A 57 -14.05 22.87 -4.18
C GLY A 57 -15.56 22.76 -3.99
N GLY A 58 -16.03 21.79 -3.19
CA GLY A 58 -17.43 21.63 -2.78
C GLY A 58 -17.87 22.50 -1.60
N ASN A 59 -16.98 23.35 -1.05
CA ASN A 59 -17.18 24.12 0.17
C ASN A 59 -17.41 23.26 1.43
N SER A 60 -16.88 22.03 1.42
CA SER A 60 -16.93 21.08 2.54
C SER A 60 -15.85 21.37 3.58
N GLY A 61 -16.21 21.24 4.85
CA GLY A 61 -15.27 21.27 5.98
C GLY A 61 -14.64 19.89 6.20
N GLY A 62 -13.54 19.81 6.95
CA GLY A 62 -12.88 18.53 7.24
C GLY A 62 -12.04 18.00 6.07
N HIS A 63 -11.94 16.68 5.95
CA HIS A 63 -11.08 16.01 4.97
C HIS A 63 -11.88 15.06 4.05
N TRP A 64 -11.39 14.85 2.82
CA TRP A 64 -12.05 13.94 1.86
C TRP A 64 -12.26 12.52 2.40
N TYR A 65 -11.37 12.07 3.30
CA TYR A 65 -11.42 10.74 3.91
C TYR A 65 -12.45 10.62 5.05
N ASP A 66 -13.13 11.72 5.42
CA ASP A 66 -14.27 11.70 6.33
C ASP A 66 -15.56 11.22 5.63
N ASN A 67 -15.48 11.00 4.32
CA ASN A 67 -16.54 10.42 3.48
C ASN A 67 -17.86 11.20 3.49
N GLU A 68 -17.82 12.51 3.68
CA GLU A 68 -19.04 13.35 3.69
C GLU A 68 -19.82 13.25 2.37
N HIS A 69 -19.11 13.09 1.25
CA HIS A 69 -19.69 12.91 -0.08
C HIS A 69 -20.09 11.45 -0.42
N GLY A 70 -19.82 10.49 0.47
CA GLY A 70 -20.19 9.09 0.28
C GLY A 70 -19.50 8.35 -0.89
N PHE A 71 -18.41 8.92 -1.44
CA PHE A 71 -17.72 8.34 -2.59
C PHE A 71 -16.80 7.16 -2.24
N LEU A 72 -16.44 7.00 -0.96
CA LEU A 72 -15.57 5.92 -0.50
C LEU A 72 -16.35 4.61 -0.38
N GLN A 73 -15.82 3.55 -1.00
CA GLN A 73 -16.34 2.20 -0.86
C GLN A 73 -16.17 1.69 0.59
N PRO A 74 -16.99 0.72 1.06
CA PRO A 74 -16.90 0.20 2.43
C PRO A 74 -15.50 -0.26 2.85
N ARG A 75 -14.75 -0.85 1.92
CA ARG A 75 -13.36 -1.29 2.15
C ARG A 75 -12.40 -0.13 2.38
N ALA A 76 -12.57 0.98 1.65
CA ALA A 76 -11.76 2.18 1.82
C ALA A 76 -12.04 2.83 3.19
N THR A 77 -13.32 2.94 3.56
CA THR A 77 -13.72 3.45 4.89
C THR A 77 -13.17 2.57 6.03
N ALA A 78 -13.21 1.25 5.88
CA ALA A 78 -12.62 0.33 6.85
C ALA A 78 -11.10 0.53 6.98
N ALA A 79 -10.38 0.69 5.86
CA ALA A 79 -8.94 0.94 5.87
C ALA A 79 -8.58 2.27 6.56
N ILE A 80 -9.37 3.33 6.36
CA ILE A 80 -9.20 4.61 7.05
C ILE A 80 -9.44 4.44 8.56
N HIS A 81 -10.49 3.72 8.95
CA HIS A 81 -10.75 3.44 10.37
C HIS A 81 -9.61 2.65 11.03
N GLU A 82 -9.07 1.63 10.35
CA GLU A 82 -7.90 0.90 10.83
C GLU A 82 -6.65 1.79 10.92
N ALA A 83 -6.45 2.71 9.97
CA ALA A 83 -5.36 3.68 10.00
C ALA A 83 -5.46 4.57 11.26
N ARG A 84 -6.65 5.09 11.57
CA ARG A 84 -6.91 5.86 12.81
C ARG A 84 -6.55 5.07 14.06
N ILE A 85 -6.96 3.80 14.14
CA ILE A 85 -6.60 2.90 15.25
C ILE A 85 -5.07 2.74 15.35
N ARG A 86 -4.38 2.52 14.23
CA ARG A 86 -2.91 2.37 14.21
C ARG A 86 -2.20 3.63 14.70
N ILE A 87 -2.68 4.81 14.31
CA ILE A 87 -2.14 6.11 14.76
C ILE A 87 -2.34 6.29 16.26
N ALA A 88 -3.56 6.04 16.74
CA ALA A 88 -3.89 6.14 18.16
C ALA A 88 -3.07 5.15 19.01
N ASN A 89 -2.88 3.91 18.55
CA ASN A 89 -2.05 2.90 19.22
C ASN A 89 -0.56 3.30 19.27
N LYS A 90 -0.10 4.13 18.33
CA LYS A 90 1.25 4.71 18.34
C LYS A 90 1.35 5.95 19.25
N GLY A 91 0.26 6.36 19.90
CA GLY A 91 0.22 7.55 20.76
C GLY A 91 0.38 8.86 19.99
N LYS A 92 0.14 8.86 18.68
CA LYS A 92 0.29 10.04 17.81
C LYS A 92 -1.04 10.76 17.64
N THR A 93 -0.97 12.08 17.48
CA THR A 93 -2.12 12.88 17.05
C THR A 93 -2.41 12.62 15.58
N GLU A 94 -3.66 12.33 15.26
CA GLU A 94 -4.14 12.18 13.89
C GLU A 94 -3.90 13.48 13.11
N THR A 95 -3.14 13.37 12.01
CA THR A 95 -3.01 14.41 11.00
C THR A 95 -3.32 13.81 9.64
N SER A 96 -3.68 14.66 8.68
CA SER A 96 -3.96 14.24 7.30
C SER A 96 -2.80 13.42 6.70
N ASP A 97 -1.57 13.90 6.85
CA ASP A 97 -0.38 13.20 6.36
C ASP A 97 -0.17 11.84 7.05
N GLN A 98 -0.51 11.73 8.34
CA GLN A 98 -0.43 10.46 9.04
C GLN A 98 -1.48 9.46 8.55
N ILE A 99 -2.72 9.91 8.31
CA ILE A 99 -3.75 9.06 7.74
C ILE A 99 -3.30 8.54 6.38
N VAL A 100 -2.86 9.42 5.48
CA VAL A 100 -2.39 9.06 4.14
C VAL A 100 -1.19 8.11 4.19
N ALA A 101 -0.25 8.32 5.11
CA ALA A 101 0.93 7.47 5.28
C ALA A 101 0.60 6.07 5.82
N GLU A 102 -0.51 5.90 6.53
CA GLU A 102 -0.98 4.59 7.03
C GLU A 102 -1.80 3.82 6.00
N LEU A 103 -2.17 4.42 4.87
CA LEU A 103 -2.91 3.78 3.79
C LEU A 103 -1.93 3.17 2.77
N GLY A 104 -1.85 1.84 2.77
CA GLY A 104 -0.97 1.10 1.86
C GLY A 104 -1.43 1.16 0.39
N PHE A 105 -0.52 0.81 -0.52
CA PHE A 105 -0.71 0.87 -1.97
C PHE A 105 -2.06 0.34 -2.49
N GLY A 106 -2.54 -0.77 -1.91
CA GLY A 106 -3.79 -1.40 -2.30
C GLY A 106 -5.05 -0.54 -2.06
N PHE A 107 -4.99 0.48 -1.21
CA PHE A 107 -6.08 1.43 -0.98
C PHE A 107 -6.38 2.27 -2.22
N TRP A 108 -5.33 2.83 -2.84
CA TRP A 108 -5.43 3.82 -3.92
C TRP A 108 -6.00 3.28 -5.23
N ARG A 109 -6.02 1.95 -5.41
CA ARG A 109 -6.62 1.30 -6.60
C ARG A 109 -8.16 1.33 -6.60
N PHE A 110 -8.79 1.59 -5.46
CA PHE A 110 -10.25 1.53 -5.31
C PHE A 110 -10.90 2.91 -5.20
N LEU A 111 -10.13 3.97 -5.46
CA LEU A 111 -10.56 5.36 -5.58
C LEU A 111 -10.71 5.70 -7.07
#